data_AF-A0A355EVJ0-F1
#
_entry.id   AF-A0A355EVJ0-F1
#
_cell.length_a   1.000
_cell.length_b   1.000
_cell.length_c   1.000
_cell.angle_alpha   90.00
_cell.angle_beta   90.00
_cell.angle_gamma   90.00
#
_symmetry.space_group_name_H-M   'P 1'
#
loop_
_entity.id
_entity.type
_entity.pdbx_description
1 polymer ?
#
loop_
_entity_poly.entity_id
_entity_poly.type
_entity_poly.pdbx_seq_one_letter_code
_entity_poly.pdbx_strand_id
1 'polypeptide(L)'
;MKTVVLLLLSLMLTAPAFAHAAPAAPARLPVEAFELENGMRFLLVQRPGAPMVAAAWSVRTGSGDERPGVTGISHLLEHLMFHGSRRIGTRSPDREGELMARQ
;
A
#
# COMPACT_ATOMS: atom_id res chain seq x y z
N MET A 1 51.87 30.03 18.09
CA MET A 1 50.75 29.48 18.91
C MET A 1 49.44 30.23 18.69
N LYS A 2 49.41 31.57 18.68
CA LYS A 2 48.17 32.36 18.49
C LYS A 2 47.51 32.18 17.10
N THR A 3 48.31 32.03 16.04
CA THR A 3 47.82 31.87 14.65
C THR A 3 47.13 30.52 14.39
N VAL A 4 47.60 29.46 15.06
CA VAL A 4 47.01 28.11 14.96
C VAL A 4 45.65 28.06 15.66
N VAL A 5 45.52 28.76 16.79
CA VAL A 5 44.25 28.89 17.53
C VAL A 5 43.20 29.65 16.71
N LEU A 6 43.60 30.70 15.99
CA LEU A 6 42.70 31.48 15.11
C LEU A 6 42.20 30.67 13.90
N LEU A 7 43.05 29.82 13.32
CA LEU A 7 42.68 28.94 12.20
C LEU A 7 41.69 27.85 12.63
N LEU A 8 41.90 27.25 13.81
CA LEU A 8 40.97 26.27 14.40
C LEU A 8 39.62 26.90 14.77
N LEU A 9 39.60 28.15 15.24
CA LEU A 9 38.36 28.87 15.55
C LEU A 9 37.56 29.20 14.27
N SER A 10 38.23 29.53 13.17
CA SER A 10 37.57 29.79 11.88
C SER A 10 36.96 28.54 11.25
N LEU A 11 37.54 27.36 11.48
CA LEU A 11 37.03 26.08 10.97
C LEU A 11 35.77 25.61 11.71
N MET A 12 35.58 26.05 12.97
CA MET A 12 34.38 25.75 13.76
C MET A 12 33.17 26.63 13.41
N LEU A 13 33.37 27.76 12.70
CA LEU A 13 32.30 28.71 12.38
C LEU A 13 31.62 28.45 11.02
N THR A 14 32.18 27.56 10.20
CA THR A 14 31.67 27.21 8.85
C THR A 14 31.12 25.80 8.76
N ALA A 15 30.89 25.12 9.90
CA ALA A 15 30.15 23.86 9.88
C ALA A 15 28.74 24.13 9.33
N PRO A 16 28.33 23.52 8.19
CA PRO A 16 26.96 23.63 7.74
C PRO A 16 26.10 22.99 8.82
N ALA A 17 25.24 23.79 9.44
CA ALA A 17 24.16 23.27 10.26
C ALA A 17 23.22 22.51 9.32
N PHE A 18 23.51 21.24 9.08
CA PHE A 18 22.52 20.30 8.58
C PHE A 18 21.46 20.19 9.66
N ALA A 19 20.48 21.09 9.61
CA ALA A 19 19.27 20.96 10.38
C ALA A 19 18.65 19.62 9.99
N HIS A 20 18.79 18.64 10.89
CA HIS A 20 18.11 17.37 10.75
C HIS A 20 16.62 17.68 10.88
N ALA A 21 15.93 17.76 9.74
CA ALA A 21 14.48 17.94 9.73
C ALA A 21 13.89 16.79 10.55
N ALA A 22 13.26 17.12 11.67
CA ALA A 22 12.56 16.13 12.47
C ALA A 22 11.56 15.39 11.55
N PRO A 23 11.46 14.06 11.63
CA PRO A 23 10.50 13.34 10.82
C PRO A 23 9.11 13.93 11.08
N ALA A 24 8.44 14.33 9.99
CA ALA A 24 7.07 14.83 10.07
C ALA A 24 6.23 13.79 10.82
N ALA A 25 5.49 14.22 11.83
CA ALA A 25 4.59 13.34 12.54
C ALA A 25 3.64 12.66 11.53
N PRO A 26 3.39 11.35 11.63
CA PRO A 26 2.57 10.64 10.67
C PRO A 26 1.19 11.30 10.62
N ALA A 27 0.72 11.58 9.40
CA ALA A 27 -0.62 12.10 9.18
C ALA A 27 -1.64 11.14 9.80
N ARG A 28 -2.37 11.60 10.82
CA ARG A 28 -3.44 10.81 11.43
C ARG A 28 -4.66 10.87 10.52
N LEU A 29 -4.97 9.77 9.86
CA LEU A 29 -6.21 9.63 9.10
C LEU A 29 -7.39 9.42 10.06
N PRO A 30 -8.55 10.05 9.82
CA PRO A 30 -9.76 9.83 10.61
C PRO A 30 -10.41 8.50 10.20
N VAL A 31 -9.80 7.39 10.61
CA VAL A 31 -10.28 6.04 10.28
C VAL A 31 -11.41 5.65 11.23
N GLU A 32 -12.57 5.34 10.68
CA GLU A 32 -13.67 4.67 11.36
C GLU A 32 -13.53 3.15 11.15
N ALA A 33 -13.38 2.40 12.23
CA ALA A 33 -13.19 0.95 12.19
C ALA A 33 -14.39 0.23 12.83
N PHE A 34 -14.92 -0.77 12.13
CA PHE A 34 -16.00 -1.62 12.64
C PHE A 34 -15.85 -3.06 12.12
N GLU A 35 -16.51 -3.99 12.81
CA GLU A 35 -16.48 -5.42 12.51
C GLU A 35 -17.91 -5.92 12.31
N LEU A 36 -18.10 -6.76 11.28
CA LEU A 36 -19.36 -7.42 11.01
C LEU A 36 -19.51 -8.69 11.84
N GLU A 37 -20.74 -9.23 11.95
CA GLU A 37 -21.01 -10.48 12.69
C GLU A 37 -20.21 -11.69 12.20
N ASN A 38 -19.78 -11.69 10.93
CA ASN A 38 -18.94 -12.74 10.34
C ASN A 38 -17.43 -12.55 10.58
N GLY A 39 -17.02 -11.56 11.39
CA GLY A 39 -15.62 -11.25 11.70
C GLY A 39 -14.90 -10.40 10.64
N MET A 40 -15.58 -9.94 9.59
CA MET A 40 -14.98 -9.07 8.60
C MET A 40 -14.80 -7.65 9.16
N ARG A 41 -13.56 -7.15 9.10
CA ARG A 41 -13.21 -5.82 9.58
C ARG A 41 -13.18 -4.80 8.44
N PHE A 42 -13.86 -3.68 8.64
CA PHE A 42 -13.86 -2.54 7.72
C PHE A 42 -13.07 -1.37 8.32
N LEU A 43 -12.32 -0.68 7.46
CA LEU A 43 -11.63 0.56 7.76
C LEU A 43 -12.12 1.61 6.76
N LEU A 44 -12.87 2.60 7.25
CA LEU A 44 -13.49 3.64 6.45
C LEU A 44 -12.82 4.98 6.72
N VAL A 45 -12.47 5.70 5.65
CA VAL A 45 -12.03 7.10 5.73
C VAL A 45 -12.96 7.92 4.84
N GLN A 46 -13.83 8.71 5.46
CA GLN A 46 -14.70 9.61 4.72
C GLN A 46 -13.92 10.85 4.26
N ARG A 47 -14.04 11.21 2.98
CA ARG A 47 -13.41 12.41 2.38
C ARG A 47 -14.45 13.26 1.67
N PRO A 48 -15.12 14.18 2.39
CA PRO A 48 -16.07 15.12 1.78
C PRO A 48 -15.38 15.94 0.69
N GLY A 49 -16.05 16.13 -0.45
CA GLY A 49 -15.53 16.90 -1.59
C GLY A 49 -14.77 16.09 -2.65
N ALA A 50 -14.51 14.80 -2.41
CA ALA A 50 -14.02 13.89 -3.44
C ALA A 50 -15.19 13.03 -3.97
N PRO A 51 -15.69 13.22 -5.21
CA PRO A 51 -16.80 12.44 -5.78
C PRO A 51 -16.32 11.07 -6.28
N MET A 52 -15.45 10.41 -5.52
CA MET A 52 -14.84 9.14 -5.88
C MET A 52 -14.73 8.24 -4.65
N VAL A 53 -14.85 6.94 -4.88
CA VAL A 53 -14.65 5.91 -3.87
C VAL A 53 -13.46 5.07 -4.28
N ALA A 54 -12.54 4.84 -3.34
CA ALA A 54 -11.50 3.83 -3.47
C ALA A 54 -11.77 2.76 -2.42
N ALA A 55 -11.82 1.51 -2.85
CA ALA A 55 -12.03 0.37 -1.99
C ALA A 55 -10.95 -0.67 -2.27
N ALA A 56 -10.51 -1.36 -1.23
CA ALA A 56 -9.58 -2.47 -1.32
C ALA A 56 -10.05 -3.56 -0.35
N TRP A 57 -9.81 -4.81 -0.72
CA TRP A 57 -10.01 -5.95 0.15
C TRP A 57 -8.66 -6.61 0.38
N SER A 58 -8.26 -6.73 1.65
CA SER A 58 -7.11 -7.51 2.05
C SER A 58 -7.55 -8.82 2.71
N VAL A 59 -7.00 -9.94 2.26
CA VAL A 59 -7.11 -11.23 2.91
C VAL A 59 -5.78 -11.50 3.59
N ARG A 60 -5.80 -11.98 4.85
CA ARG A 60 -4.58 -12.29 5.61
C ARG A 60 -4.05 -13.66 5.21
N THR A 61 -3.61 -13.78 3.95
CA THR A 61 -2.93 -14.97 3.45
C THR A 61 -1.98 -14.61 2.31
N GLY A 62 -1.02 -15.48 2.01
CA GLY A 62 -0.12 -15.31 0.87
C GLY A 62 0.77 -16.54 0.65
N SER A 63 1.89 -16.34 -0.06
CA SER A 63 2.84 -17.43 -0.33
C SER A 63 3.47 -18.02 0.94
N GLY A 64 3.52 -17.24 2.03
CA GLY A 64 4.02 -17.71 3.33
C GLY A 64 3.16 -18.79 3.99
N ASP A 65 1.89 -18.93 3.58
CA ASP A 65 0.97 -19.95 4.09
C ASP A 65 0.90 -21.20 3.19
N GLU A 66 1.69 -21.23 2.10
CA GLU A 66 1.67 -22.31 1.13
C GLU A 66 2.50 -23.52 1.61
N ARG A 67 2.12 -24.71 1.13
CA ARG A 67 2.87 -25.95 1.38
C ARG A 67 3.76 -26.28 0.18
N PRO A 68 4.89 -26.99 0.39
CA PRO A 68 5.67 -27.53 -0.72
C PRO A 68 4.80 -28.36 -1.67
N GLY A 69 5.00 -28.18 -2.97
CA GLY A 69 4.21 -28.84 -4.02
C GLY A 69 2.95 -28.09 -4.46
N VAL A 70 2.55 -27.01 -3.77
CA VAL A 70 1.43 -26.14 -4.18
C VAL A 70 1.81 -24.66 -4.18
N THR A 71 3.10 -24.36 -4.34
CA THR A 71 3.62 -22.99 -4.31
C THR A 71 3.09 -22.18 -5.49
N GLY A 72 2.78 -20.91 -5.26
CA GLY A 72 2.23 -19.97 -6.25
C GLY A 72 0.70 -19.99 -6.35
N ILE A 73 0.01 -20.84 -5.58
CA ILE A 73 -1.45 -20.95 -5.62
C ILE A 73 -2.15 -19.69 -5.12
N SER A 74 -1.61 -19.01 -4.12
CA SER A 74 -2.16 -17.75 -3.60
C SER A 74 -2.14 -16.65 -4.67
N HIS A 75 -1.06 -16.58 -5.44
CA HIS A 75 -0.96 -15.67 -6.57
C HIS A 75 -1.86 -16.11 -7.72
N LEU A 76 -1.88 -17.40 -8.08
CA LEU A 76 -2.80 -17.90 -9.11
C LEU A 76 -4.26 -17.57 -8.76
N LEU A 77 -4.66 -17.73 -7.50
CA LEU A 77 -6.00 -17.36 -7.04
C LEU A 77 -6.29 -15.88 -7.27
N GLU A 78 -5.34 -14.99 -6.98
CA GLU A 78 -5.45 -13.56 -7.27
C GLU A 78 -5.74 -13.30 -8.76
N HIS A 79 -5.00 -13.93 -9.67
CA HIS A 79 -5.28 -13.82 -11.12
C HIS A 79 -6.70 -14.29 -11.46
N LEU A 80 -7.11 -15.42 -10.90
CA LEU A 80 -8.43 -16.00 -11.18
C LEU A 80 -9.59 -15.17 -10.62
N MET A 81 -9.37 -14.36 -9.58
CA MET A 81 -10.39 -13.43 -9.08
C MET A 81 -10.85 -12.41 -10.13
N PHE A 82 -10.04 -12.16 -11.17
CA PHE A 82 -10.35 -11.23 -12.25
C PHE A 82 -10.91 -11.90 -13.51
N HIS A 83 -10.96 -13.23 -13.58
CA HIS A 83 -11.57 -14.00 -14.68
C HIS A 83 -13.09 -14.23 -14.50
N GLY A 84 -13.73 -13.33 -13.76
CA GLY A 84 -15.16 -13.36 -13.53
C GLY A 84 -15.60 -14.18 -12.31
N SER A 85 -16.91 -14.14 -12.09
CA SER A 85 -17.63 -14.70 -10.96
C SER A 85 -18.91 -15.35 -11.47
N ARG A 86 -19.68 -15.97 -10.57
CA ARG A 86 -21.00 -16.51 -10.92
C ARG A 86 -21.99 -15.45 -11.43
N ARG A 87 -21.77 -14.17 -11.10
CA ARG A 87 -22.67 -13.06 -11.44
C ARG A 87 -22.17 -12.19 -12.59
N ILE A 88 -20.86 -12.02 -12.72
CA ILE A 88 -20.22 -11.10 -13.67
C ILE A 88 -19.06 -11.85 -14.31
N GLY A 89 -19.02 -11.96 -15.64
CA GLY A 89 -17.99 -12.68 -16.39
C GLY A 89 -18.59 -13.61 -17.43
N THR A 90 -17.75 -14.44 -18.05
CA THR A 90 -18.15 -15.41 -19.07
C THR A 90 -17.44 -16.73 -18.89
N ARG A 91 -18.02 -17.80 -19.43
CA ARG A 91 -17.40 -19.13 -19.53
C ARG A 91 -16.90 -19.44 -20.94
N SER A 92 -17.25 -18.61 -21.93
CA SER A 92 -16.76 -18.73 -23.30
C SER A 92 -15.39 -18.05 -23.41
N PRO A 93 -14.33 -18.77 -23.82
CA PRO A 93 -13.00 -18.20 -24.00
C PRO A 93 -12.98 -17.06 -25.03
N ASP A 94 -13.70 -17.19 -26.14
CA ASP A 94 -13.78 -16.16 -27.17
C ASP A 94 -14.37 -14.86 -26.61
N ARG A 95 -15.48 -15.00 -25.86
CA ARG A 95 -16.15 -13.89 -25.20
C ARG A 95 -15.27 -13.25 -24.12
N GLU A 96 -14.46 -14.04 -23.42
CA GLU A 96 -13.51 -13.51 -22.43
C GLU A 96 -12.46 -12.63 -23.11
N GLY A 97 -11.89 -13.11 -24.23
CA GLY A 97 -10.94 -12.33 -25.03
C GLY A 97 -11.53 -11.00 -25.53
N GLU A 98 -12.79 -11.01 -25.98
CA GLU A 98 -13.51 -9.78 -26.36
C GLU A 98 -13.69 -8.79 -25.20
N LEU A 99 -13.92 -9.28 -23.97
CA LEU A 99 -14.11 -8.43 -22.79
C LEU A 99 -12.79 -7.87 -22.28
N MET A 100 -11.72 -8.68 -22.29
CA MET A 100 -10.38 -8.24 -21.90
C MET A 100 -9.83 -7.17 -22.84
N ALA A 101 -10.10 -7.28 -24.15
CA ALA A 101 -9.67 -6.29 -25.14
C ALA A 101 -10.38 -4.92 -25.02
N ARG A 102 -11.44 -4.80 -24.21
CA ARG A 102 -12.19 -3.55 -23.99
C ARG A 102 -11.72 -2.75 -22.78
N GLN A 103 -10.85 -3.33 -21.95
CA GLN A 103 -10.26 -2.70 -20.76
C GLN A 103 -8.94 -2.05 -21.12
#